data_AF-A0A368EYM0-F1
#
_entry.id   AF-A0A368EYM0-F1
#
_cell.length_a   1.000
_cell.length_b   1.000
_cell.length_c   1.000
_cell.angle_alpha   90.00
_cell.angle_beta   90.00
_cell.angle_gamma   90.00
#
_symmetry.space_group_name_H-M   'P 1'
#
loop_
_entity.id
_entity.type
_entity.pdbx_description
1 polymer ?
#
loop_
_entity_poly.entity_id
_entity_poly.type
_entity_poly.pdbx_seq_one_letter_code
_entity_poly.pdbx_strand_id
1 'polypeptide(L)'
;MYKNELFNSSQIFYRISTDCVHFAVAVKKLPEQKLHNGYVPKCDENGKFAPIQCDQRQCWCVDVNYGSEIPGSSVAISMRRADMCRGDFSLFRVGLK
;
A
#
# COMPACT_ATOMS: atom_id res chain seq x y z
N MET A 1 -24.16 1.45 1.78
CA MET A 1 -24.43 2.51 0.79
C MET A 1 -23.12 3.15 0.32
N TYR A 2 -22.32 2.45 -0.48
CA TYR A 2 -21.51 3.13 -1.51
C TYR A 2 -22.25 2.91 -2.82
N LYS A 3 -23.38 3.61 -2.96
CA LYS A 3 -24.06 3.71 -4.25
C LYS A 3 -23.38 4.83 -5.01
N ASN A 4 -22.74 4.51 -6.12
CA ASN A 4 -23.22 5.04 -7.40
C ASN A 4 -22.51 4.37 -8.56
N GLU A 5 -23.37 3.80 -9.38
CA GLU A 5 -23.15 3.21 -10.68
C GLU A 5 -22.72 4.27 -11.72
N LEU A 6 -22.35 3.75 -12.89
CA LEU A 6 -22.29 4.41 -14.20
C LEU A 6 -21.00 5.20 -14.50
N PHE A 7 -20.09 4.48 -15.15
CA PHE A 7 -19.33 5.00 -16.28
C PHE A 7 -20.30 5.75 -17.20
N ASN A 8 -20.30 7.08 -17.18
CA ASN A 8 -20.97 7.87 -18.20
C ASN A 8 -20.12 9.09 -18.58
N SER A 9 -20.10 9.35 -19.88
CA SER A 9 -19.21 10.18 -20.69
C SER A 9 -19.32 11.70 -20.42
N SER A 10 -19.77 12.12 -19.25
CA SER A 10 -20.01 13.53 -18.90
C SER A 10 -19.40 13.97 -17.57
N GLN A 11 -18.51 13.18 -16.95
CA GLN A 11 -17.83 13.54 -15.69
C GLN A 11 -16.62 14.46 -15.90
N ILE A 12 -16.87 15.74 -16.16
CA ILE A 12 -15.89 16.81 -15.85
C ILE A 12 -16.02 17.14 -14.34
N PHE A 13 -15.84 16.13 -13.49
CA PHE A 13 -15.69 16.28 -12.03
C PHE A 13 -14.56 15.37 -11.56
N TYR A 14 -13.35 15.87 -11.80
CA TYR A 14 -12.12 15.61 -11.09
C TYR A 14 -12.34 15.00 -9.69
N ARG A 15 -12.26 13.68 -9.58
CA ARG A 15 -11.95 13.01 -8.31
C ARG A 15 -10.43 12.95 -8.26
N ILE A 16 -9.83 13.59 -7.26
CA ILE A 16 -8.41 13.40 -6.94
C ILE A 16 -8.25 11.92 -6.59
N SER A 17 -7.98 11.10 -7.61
CA SER A 17 -7.67 9.69 -7.45
C SER A 17 -6.22 9.64 -7.04
N THR A 18 -5.97 9.64 -5.73
CA THR A 18 -4.63 9.49 -5.18
C THR A 18 -3.99 8.20 -5.67
N ASP A 19 -2.66 8.19 -5.75
CA ASP A 19 -1.89 7.10 -6.34
C ASP A 19 -2.23 5.75 -5.72
N CYS A 20 -2.32 5.66 -4.39
CA CYS A 20 -2.68 4.41 -3.71
C CYS A 20 -4.08 3.93 -4.08
N VAL A 21 -5.08 4.82 -4.08
CA VAL A 21 -6.48 4.44 -4.35
C VAL A 21 -6.63 4.00 -5.80
N HIS A 22 -6.00 4.72 -6.73
CA HIS A 22 -5.98 4.35 -8.14
C HIS A 22 -5.38 2.96 -8.31
N PHE A 23 -4.22 2.71 -7.67
CA PHE A 23 -3.53 1.44 -7.74
C PHE A 23 -4.34 0.31 -7.12
N ALA A 24 -4.92 0.51 -5.94
CA ALA A 24 -5.75 -0.50 -5.26
C ALA A 24 -6.95 -0.94 -6.11
N VAL A 25 -7.62 0.00 -6.77
CA VAL A 25 -8.75 -0.32 -7.67
C VAL A 25 -8.27 -1.06 -8.91
N ALA A 26 -7.14 -0.65 -9.50
CA ALA A 26 -6.57 -1.34 -10.64
C ALA A 26 -6.19 -2.79 -10.30
N VAL A 27 -5.52 -3.01 -9.15
CA VAL A 27 -5.12 -4.34 -8.67
C VAL A 27 -6.33 -5.24 -8.41
N LYS A 28 -7.39 -4.72 -7.78
CA LYS A 28 -8.61 -5.50 -7.51
C LYS A 28 -9.35 -5.96 -8.76
N LYS A 29 -9.10 -5.34 -9.91
CA LYS A 29 -9.64 -5.76 -11.21
C LYS A 29 -8.80 -6.86 -11.86
N LEU A 30 -7.60 -7.13 -11.35
CA LEU A 30 -6.74 -8.19 -11.87
C LEU A 30 -7.12 -9.54 -11.23
N PRO A 31 -6.99 -10.65 -11.97
CA PRO A 31 -7.05 -11.98 -11.38
C PRO A 31 -5.89 -12.16 -10.39
N GLU A 32 -6.17 -12.77 -9.22
CA GLU A 32 -5.24 -12.87 -8.08
C GLU A 32 -3.85 -13.43 -8.45
N GLN A 33 -3.78 -14.28 -9.49
CA GLN A 33 -2.55 -14.93 -9.96
C GLN A 33 -1.53 -13.96 -10.58
N LYS A 34 -1.94 -12.74 -10.98
CA LYS A 34 -1.06 -11.78 -11.66
C LYS A 34 -0.25 -10.92 -10.70
N LEU A 35 -0.51 -11.02 -9.39
CA LEU A 35 0.17 -10.19 -8.41
C LEU A 35 1.13 -11.00 -7.55
N HIS A 36 2.29 -10.40 -7.25
CA HIS A 36 3.26 -11.01 -6.36
C HIS A 36 2.60 -11.27 -5.00
N ASN A 37 2.45 -12.56 -4.65
CA ASN A 37 1.85 -13.04 -3.41
C ASN A 37 0.51 -12.35 -3.06
N GLY A 38 -0.32 -11.99 -4.06
CA GLY A 38 -1.63 -11.38 -3.82
C GLY A 38 -1.62 -9.96 -3.20
N TYR A 39 -0.58 -9.18 -3.43
CA TYR A 39 -0.38 -7.84 -2.83
C TYR A 39 -1.42 -6.75 -3.22
N VAL A 40 -2.48 -6.53 -2.45
CA VAL A 40 -3.33 -5.34 -2.63
C VAL A 40 -2.81 -4.18 -1.78
N PRO A 41 -2.46 -3.00 -2.36
CA PRO A 41 -1.94 -1.89 -1.58
C PRO A 41 -2.99 -1.40 -0.58
N LYS A 42 -2.55 -1.19 0.66
CA LYS A 42 -3.35 -0.61 1.73
C LYS A 42 -3.21 0.90 1.71
N CYS A 43 -4.33 1.59 1.63
CA CYS A 43 -4.38 3.05 1.71
C CYS A 43 -4.84 3.52 3.09
N ASP A 44 -4.43 4.72 3.48
CA ASP A 44 -4.97 5.44 4.63
C ASP A 44 -6.26 6.19 4.29
N GLU A 45 -6.82 6.90 5.26
CA GLU A 45 -8.05 7.69 5.12
C GLU A 45 -7.93 8.87 4.13
N ASN A 46 -6.70 9.33 3.87
CA ASN A 46 -6.40 10.41 2.93
C ASN A 46 -6.10 9.87 1.52
N GLY A 47 -6.14 8.55 1.32
CA GLY A 47 -5.83 7.92 0.06
C GLY A 47 -4.32 7.82 -0.22
N LYS A 48 -3.46 8.08 0.76
CA LYS A 48 -2.01 7.82 0.67
C LYS A 48 -1.72 6.36 0.98
N PHE A 49 -0.49 5.91 0.70
CA PHE A 49 -0.08 4.57 1.09
C PHE A 49 0.04 4.49 2.61
N ALA A 50 -0.55 3.44 3.20
CA ALA A 50 -0.27 3.11 4.58
C ALA A 50 1.24 2.80 4.73
N PRO A 51 1.90 3.25 5.82
CA PRO A 51 3.35 3.11 5.95
C PRO A 51 3.81 1.65 5.99
N ILE A 52 2.94 0.74 6.44
CA ILE A 52 3.16 -0.70 6.40
C ILE A 52 2.30 -1.30 5.28
N GLN A 53 2.96 -1.96 4.32
CA GLN A 53 2.33 -2.79 3.30
C GLN A 53 2.61 -4.26 3.58
N CYS A 54 1.71 -5.15 3.16
CA CYS A 54 1.88 -6.59 3.33
C CYS A 54 1.34 -7.35 2.12
N ASP A 55 2.04 -8.42 1.74
CA ASP A 55 1.53 -9.47 0.86
C ASP A 55 1.21 -10.73 1.69
N GLN A 56 1.03 -11.89 1.05
CA GLN A 56 0.76 -13.15 1.76
C GLN A 56 1.95 -13.71 2.57
N ARG A 57 3.17 -13.18 2.42
CA ARG A 57 4.40 -13.74 3.01
C ARG A 57 5.11 -12.77 3.96
N GLN A 58 5.11 -11.49 3.62
CA GLN A 58 5.93 -10.47 4.28
C GLN A 58 5.22 -9.13 4.36
N CYS A 59 5.73 -8.29 5.25
CA CYS A 59 5.36 -6.88 5.35
C CYS A 59 6.61 -6.02 5.20
N TRP A 60 6.47 -4.85 4.60
CA TRP A 60 7.55 -3.90 4.39
C TRP A 60 7.07 -2.48 4.65
N CYS A 61 8.01 -1.58 4.86
CA CYS A 61 7.74 -0.16 4.92
C CYS A 61 7.72 0.47 3.53
N VAL A 62 6.88 1.48 3.32
CA VAL A 62 6.85 2.24 2.07
C VAL A 62 6.93 3.74 2.30
N ASP A 63 7.37 4.47 1.28
CA ASP A 63 7.11 5.90 1.18
C ASP A 63 5.59 6.14 1.10
N VAL A 64 5.05 6.96 1.99
CA VAL A 64 3.59 7.19 2.08
C VAL A 64 3.01 7.92 0.88
N ASN A 65 3.82 8.69 0.15
CA ASN A 65 3.37 9.44 -1.02
C ASN A 65 3.48 8.59 -2.29
N TYR A 66 4.55 7.81 -2.43
CA TYR A 66 4.86 7.10 -3.69
C TYR A 66 4.61 5.58 -3.63
N GLY A 67 4.49 4.99 -2.45
CA GLY A 67 4.26 3.55 -2.27
C GLY A 67 5.49 2.67 -2.51
N SER A 68 6.65 3.27 -2.81
CA SER A 68 7.92 2.56 -3.00
C SER A 68 8.39 1.93 -1.69
N GLU A 69 8.81 0.67 -1.76
CA GLU A 69 9.41 -0.04 -0.62
C GLU A 69 10.67 0.68 -0.12
N ILE A 70 10.81 0.75 1.20
CA ILE A 70 12.05 1.16 1.84
C ILE A 70 12.99 -0.05 1.92
N PRO A 71 14.18 0.00 1.28
CA PRO A 71 15.07 -1.15 1.22
C PRO A 71 15.44 -1.71 2.60
N GLY A 72 15.40 -3.04 2.74
CA GLY A 72 15.76 -3.73 3.98
C GLY A 72 14.68 -3.69 5.07
N SER A 73 13.50 -3.13 4.79
CA SER A 73 12.38 -3.09 5.73
C SER A 73 11.47 -4.32 5.68
N SER A 74 11.64 -5.20 4.68
CA SER A 74 10.84 -6.41 4.55
C SER A 74 11.12 -7.40 5.68
N VAL A 75 10.04 -7.83 6.34
CA VAL A 75 10.04 -8.84 7.41
C VAL A 75 8.94 -9.85 7.16
N ALA A 76 9.16 -11.11 7.58
CA ALA A 76 8.12 -12.13 7.53
C ALA A 76 6.89 -11.70 8.36
N ILE A 77 5.68 -12.13 7.96
CA ILE A 77 4.45 -11.80 8.69
C ILE A 77 4.54 -12.17 10.18
N SER A 78 5.19 -13.29 10.51
CA SER A 78 5.43 -13.74 11.89
C SER A 78 6.28 -12.79 12.73
N MET A 79 7.06 -11.91 12.09
CA MET A 79 7.96 -10.95 12.73
C MET A 79 7.40 -9.52 12.69
N ARG A 80 6.20 -9.32 12.12
CA ARG A 80 5.57 -8.00 12.03
C ARG A 80 5.24 -7.47 13.42
N ARG A 81 5.70 -6.24 13.71
CA ARG A 81 5.34 -5.50 14.93
C ARG A 81 4.39 -4.34 14.62
N ALA A 82 3.58 -3.95 15.61
CA ALA A 82 2.60 -2.87 15.47
C ALA A 82 3.23 -1.47 15.34
N ASP A 83 4.48 -1.32 15.80
CA ASP A 83 5.29 -0.11 15.74
C ASP A 83 6.22 -0.06 14.52
N MET A 84 6.10 -1.03 13.60
CA MET A 84 6.85 -1.03 12.34
C MET A 84 6.62 0.30 11.59
N CYS A 85 7.69 0.84 11.00
CA CYS A 85 7.70 2.12 10.27
C CYS A 85 7.34 3.37 11.10
N ARG A 86 7.38 3.32 12.45
CA ARG A 86 7.11 4.49 13.33
C ARG A 86 8.35 5.31 13.74
N GLY A 87 9.51 5.07 13.13
CA GLY A 87 10.76 5.77 13.44
C GLY A 87 11.33 6.48 12.21
N ASP A 88 12.22 7.45 12.46
CA ASP A 88 13.14 7.97 11.43
C ASP A 88 13.88 6.77 10.79
N PHE A 89 13.79 6.64 9.47
CA PHE A 89 14.35 5.51 8.71
C PHE A 89 15.88 5.39 8.84
N SER A 90 16.53 6.34 9.53
CA SER A 90 17.93 6.30 9.95
C SER A 90 18.26 5.23 11.01
N LEU A 91 17.29 4.69 11.76
CA LEU A 91 17.54 3.79 12.91
C LEU A 91 17.39 2.28 12.66
N PHE A 92 16.95 1.84 11.47
CA PHE A 92 16.97 0.41 11.12
C PHE A 92 18.38 -0.15 10.85
N ARG A 93 19.44 0.67 11.01
CA ARG A 93 20.85 0.25 10.98
C ARG A 93 21.39 -0.35 12.29
N VAL A 94 20.59 -0.49 13.34
CA VAL A 94 21.07 -1.09 14.60
C VAL A 94 20.51 -2.50 14.75
N GLY A 95 21.29 -3.49 14.30
CA GLY A 95 20.92 -4.89 14.49
C GLY A 95 21.81 -5.95 13.82
N LEU A 96 23.02 -5.62 13.34
CA LEU A 96 24.05 -6.63 13.08
C LEU A 96 24.96 -6.67 14.31
N LYS A 97 24.73 -7.66 15.18
CA LYS A 97 25.85 -8.33 15.87
C LYS A 97 26.30 -9.47 14.98
#